data_AF-A0A0C2DAC7-F1
#
_entry.id   AF-A0A0C2DAC7-F1
#
_cell.length_a   1.000
_cell.length_b   1.000
_cell.length_c   1.000
_cell.angle_alpha   90.00
_cell.angle_beta   90.00
_cell.angle_gamma   90.00
#
_symmetry.space_group_name_H-M   'P 1'
#
loop_
_entity.id
_entity.type
_entity.pdbx_description
1 polymer ?
#
loop_
_entity_poly.entity_id
_entity_poly.type
_entity_poly.pdbx_seq_one_letter_code
_entity_poly.pdbx_strand_id
1 'polypeptide(L)'
;MGKLRLQFKLFHKPLFGWKGSFVVTQVAAERNVSYDHGMEGSIAEDCFFSMIAMKHGYTFDFIEEIHVYLPKHPRFPGEMHEKSPFTMWDFLQQRKRWLQGILLTVHSPRIALTHKVFLCPLFPLPRCLPFDFALSFVGAINLYMYIFGVVKSFSHKYRNSAWRLVLYLTGALMTIPFNVIIENAAVLVGMCGRKDQFYIVNKDVQTV
;
A
#
# COMPACT_ATOMS: atom_id res chain seq x y z
N MET A 1 -6.55 2.91 3.97
CA MET A 1 -6.07 4.05 3.15
C MET A 1 -5.54 5.27 3.95
N GLY A 2 -5.70 5.33 5.28
CA GLY A 2 -5.27 6.52 6.06
C GLY A 2 -3.81 6.95 5.86
N LYS A 3 -2.89 5.97 5.77
CA LYS A 3 -1.46 6.20 5.50
C LYS A 3 -1.20 6.92 4.18
N LEU A 4 -1.85 6.47 3.10
CA LEU A 4 -1.70 7.07 1.77
C LEU A 4 -2.34 8.47 1.74
N ARG A 5 -3.48 8.65 2.39
CA ARG A 5 -4.14 9.95 2.51
C ARG A 5 -3.28 10.98 3.24
N LEU A 6 -2.68 10.58 4.36
CA LEU A 6 -1.78 11.44 5.14
C LEU A 6 -0.55 11.87 4.34
N GLN A 7 0.13 10.92 3.68
CA GLN A 7 1.35 11.26 2.95
C GLN A 7 1.09 12.20 1.76
N PHE A 8 -0.04 12.04 1.06
CA PHE A 8 -0.37 12.87 -0.09
C PHE A 8 -0.89 14.24 0.31
N LYS A 9 -1.61 14.34 1.43
CA LYS A 9 -2.10 15.65 1.92
C LYS A 9 -1.02 16.48 2.60
N LEU A 10 -0.06 15.86 3.29
CA LEU A 10 0.99 16.59 4.01
C LEU A 10 2.27 16.78 3.20
N PHE A 11 2.75 15.71 2.54
CA PHE A 11 4.06 15.73 1.88
C PHE A 11 3.97 15.83 0.36
N HIS A 12 2.77 15.66 -0.21
CA HIS A 12 2.53 15.59 -1.65
C HIS A 12 3.44 14.59 -2.39
N LYS A 13 3.88 13.54 -1.69
CA LYS A 13 4.90 12.58 -2.13
C LYS A 13 4.57 11.14 -1.68
N PRO A 14 4.85 10.12 -2.51
CA PRO A 14 4.62 8.69 -2.21
C PRO A 14 5.75 8.09 -1.36
N LEU A 15 6.05 8.70 -0.20
CA LEU A 15 7.19 8.33 0.64
C LEU A 15 7.14 6.87 1.12
N PHE A 16 5.96 6.37 1.48
CA PHE A 16 5.80 5.03 2.03
C PHE A 16 5.16 4.05 1.04
N GLY A 17 5.44 4.25 -0.24
CA GLY A 17 4.84 3.51 -1.35
C GLY A 17 3.57 4.14 -1.88
N TRP A 18 3.19 3.67 -3.06
CA TRP A 18 1.97 4.04 -3.76
C TRP A 18 1.18 2.78 -4.09
N LYS A 19 -0.12 2.93 -4.31
CA LYS A 19 -1.01 1.82 -4.66
C LYS A 19 -1.45 2.03 -6.10
N GLY A 20 -1.27 1.02 -6.95
CA GLY A 20 -1.61 1.10 -8.38
C GLY A 20 -3.09 1.06 -8.73
N SER A 21 -3.97 0.73 -7.79
CA SER A 21 -5.41 0.75 -8.00
C SER A 21 -6.01 2.09 -7.61
N PHE A 22 -7.08 2.52 -8.30
CA PHE A 22 -7.86 3.71 -7.94
C PHE A 22 -7.05 5.01 -8.03
N VAL A 23 -6.20 5.10 -9.05
CA VAL A 23 -5.35 6.26 -9.32
C VAL A 23 -5.86 7.00 -10.55
N VAL A 24 -5.67 8.32 -10.54
CA VAL A 24 -5.92 9.18 -11.69
C VAL A 24 -4.63 9.94 -11.95
N THR A 25 -4.10 9.78 -13.17
CA THR A 25 -2.87 10.41 -13.60
C THR A 25 -3.18 11.39 -14.73
N GLN A 26 -2.55 12.56 -14.72
CA GLN A 26 -2.65 13.47 -15.86
C GLN A 26 -1.97 12.84 -17.07
N VAL A 27 -2.66 12.81 -18.22
CA VAL A 27 -2.16 12.19 -19.46
C VAL A 27 -0.78 12.71 -19.86
N ALA A 28 -0.51 14.00 -19.64
CA ALA A 28 0.81 14.58 -19.93
C ALA A 28 1.91 14.01 -19.02
N ALA A 29 1.64 13.84 -17.73
CA ALA A 29 2.58 13.24 -16.79
C ALA A 29 2.77 11.74 -17.06
N GLU A 30 1.68 11.04 -17.38
CA GLU A 30 1.72 9.63 -17.79
C GLU A 30 2.56 9.44 -19.05
N ARG A 31 2.40 10.27 -20.08
CA ARG A 31 3.21 10.17 -21.31
C ARG A 31 4.68 10.48 -21.09
N ASN A 32 5.01 11.35 -20.13
CA ASN A 32 6.39 11.71 -19.83
C ASN A 32 7.10 10.62 -19.02
N VAL A 33 6.43 10.07 -18.01
CA VAL A 33 7.01 9.05 -17.12
C VAL A 33 6.88 7.64 -17.72
N SER A 34 5.75 7.35 -18.38
CA SER A 34 5.28 6.03 -18.82
C SER A 34 5.06 5.06 -17.66
N TYR A 35 4.09 4.15 -17.77
CA TYR A 35 4.01 2.99 -16.87
C TYR A 35 4.90 1.85 -17.36
N ASP A 36 5.16 1.78 -18.66
CA ASP A 36 6.01 0.76 -19.27
C ASP A 36 7.49 1.12 -19.10
N HIS A 37 8.11 0.50 -18.09
CA HIS A 37 9.54 0.62 -17.80
C HIS A 37 10.33 -0.64 -18.13
N GLY A 38 9.72 -1.60 -18.84
CA GLY A 38 10.28 -2.91 -19.11
C GLY A 38 10.26 -3.86 -17.91
N MET A 39 11.09 -4.90 -17.98
CA MET A 39 11.06 -6.03 -17.03
C MET A 39 11.30 -5.63 -15.57
N GLU A 40 12.11 -4.60 -15.31
CA GLU A 40 12.39 -4.12 -13.95
C GLU A 40 11.18 -3.48 -13.27
N GLY A 41 10.29 -2.83 -14.05
CA GLY A 41 9.09 -2.18 -13.54
C GLY A 41 7.86 -3.08 -13.51
N SER A 42 7.88 -4.22 -14.19
CA SER A 42 6.68 -5.02 -14.46
C SER A 42 6.00 -5.65 -13.23
N ILE A 43 6.75 -5.87 -12.12
CA ILE A 43 6.18 -6.50 -10.91
C ILE A 43 5.54 -5.47 -9.96
N ALA A 44 6.13 -4.29 -9.83
CA ALA A 44 5.63 -3.18 -9.01
C ALA A 44 5.64 -1.88 -9.82
N GLU A 45 4.85 -1.91 -10.91
CA GLU A 45 4.73 -0.85 -11.90
C GLU A 45 4.31 0.48 -11.26
N ASP A 46 3.37 0.41 -10.32
CA ASP A 46 2.92 1.53 -9.51
C ASP A 46 4.08 2.13 -8.73
N CYS A 47 4.77 1.33 -7.92
CA CYS A 47 5.90 1.77 -7.14
C CYS A 47 6.97 2.39 -8.06
N PHE A 48 7.32 1.74 -9.17
CA PHE A 48 8.33 2.22 -10.11
C PHE A 48 7.95 3.57 -10.74
N PHE A 49 6.72 3.67 -11.27
CA PHE A 49 6.17 4.92 -11.80
C PHE A 49 6.25 6.04 -10.77
N SER A 50 5.85 5.77 -9.53
CA SER A 50 5.83 6.78 -8.47
C SER A 50 7.21 7.36 -8.18
N MET A 51 8.24 6.52 -8.19
CA MET A 51 9.62 6.93 -7.94
C MET A 51 10.21 7.74 -9.08
N ILE A 52 9.91 7.35 -10.33
CA ILE A 52 10.34 8.11 -11.51
C ILE A 52 9.58 9.43 -11.61
N ALA A 53 8.29 9.46 -11.30
CA ALA A 53 7.50 10.68 -11.26
C ALA A 53 8.04 11.66 -10.20
N MET A 54 8.38 11.17 -9.00
CA MET A 54 9.06 11.98 -7.98
C MET A 54 10.40 12.54 -8.47
N LYS A 55 11.19 11.73 -9.20
CA LYS A 55 12.47 12.16 -9.78
C LYS A 55 12.28 13.29 -10.80
N HIS A 56 11.19 13.27 -11.55
CA HIS A 56 10.81 14.34 -12.49
C HIS A 56 10.14 15.56 -11.82
N GLY A 57 9.99 15.55 -10.49
CA GLY A 57 9.43 16.66 -9.73
C GLY A 57 7.90 16.70 -9.68
N TYR A 58 7.21 15.64 -10.11
CA TYR A 58 5.76 15.56 -10.00
C TYR A 58 5.30 15.40 -8.54
N THR A 59 4.15 15.99 -8.24
CA THR A 59 3.49 15.93 -6.93
C THR A 59 2.28 14.99 -6.96
N PHE A 60 1.93 14.47 -5.79
CA PHE A 60 0.82 13.55 -5.59
C PHE A 60 -0.19 14.17 -4.63
N ASP A 61 -1.48 14.00 -4.91
CA ASP A 61 -2.55 14.41 -4.00
C ASP A 61 -3.60 13.30 -3.87
N PHE A 62 -4.35 13.33 -2.77
CA PHE A 62 -5.45 12.43 -2.51
C PHE A 62 -6.78 13.13 -2.83
N ILE A 63 -7.52 12.58 -3.79
CA ILE A 63 -8.84 13.07 -4.17
C ILE A 63 -9.86 12.48 -3.19
N GLU A 64 -10.48 13.33 -2.38
CA GLU A 64 -11.48 12.92 -1.38
C GLU A 64 -12.90 12.92 -1.94
N GLU A 65 -13.18 13.87 -2.83
CA GLU A 65 -14.47 14.06 -3.46
C GLU A 65 -14.27 14.20 -4.96
N ILE A 66 -15.03 13.43 -5.73
CA ILE A 66 -15.10 13.59 -7.18
C ILE A 66 -16.35 14.42 -7.46
N HIS A 67 -16.12 15.67 -7.85
CA HIS A 67 -17.19 16.56 -8.30
C HIS A 67 -17.50 16.23 -9.75
N VAL A 68 -18.41 15.29 -9.96
CA VAL A 68 -18.95 15.04 -11.29
C VAL A 68 -20.00 16.13 -11.56
N TYR A 69 -19.81 16.92 -12.63
CA TYR A 69 -20.83 17.82 -13.16
C TYR A 69 -21.97 17.00 -13.79
N LEU A 70 -22.72 16.26 -12.96
CA LEU A 70 -23.96 15.61 -13.34
C LEU A 70 -25.15 16.42 -12.79
N PRO A 71 -26.16 16.77 -13.60
CA PRO A 71 -27.19 17.76 -13.24
C PRO A 71 -28.09 17.41 -12.03
N LYS A 72 -27.98 16.23 -11.41
CA LYS A 72 -28.98 15.73 -10.44
C LYS A 72 -28.48 15.04 -9.17
N HIS A 73 -27.17 14.92 -8.93
CA HIS A 73 -26.68 14.32 -7.67
C HIS A 73 -25.47 15.09 -7.11
N PRO A 74 -25.64 15.91 -6.06
CA PRO A 74 -24.68 16.97 -5.72
C PRO A 74 -23.52 16.54 -4.81
N ARG A 75 -23.29 15.25 -4.56
CA ARG A 75 -22.09 14.74 -3.87
C ARG A 75 -22.20 13.23 -3.71
N PHE A 76 -21.35 12.48 -4.41
CA PHE A 76 -21.07 11.10 -4.03
C PHE A 76 -19.68 11.08 -3.37
N PRO A 77 -19.55 10.62 -2.11
CA PRO A 77 -18.24 10.26 -1.60
C PRO A 77 -17.71 9.15 -2.51
N GLY A 78 -16.52 9.37 -3.08
CA GLY A 78 -15.88 8.42 -4.01
C GLY A 78 -15.33 7.20 -3.28
N GLU A 79 -16.18 6.46 -2.57
CA GLU A 79 -15.79 5.28 -1.82
C GLU A 79 -15.52 4.13 -2.79
N MET A 80 -14.23 3.79 -2.92
CA MET A 80 -13.79 2.70 -3.78
C MET A 80 -13.56 1.45 -2.94
N HIS A 81 -14.30 0.38 -3.27
CA HIS A 81 -14.26 -0.88 -2.54
C HIS A 81 -13.38 -1.88 -3.29
N GLU A 82 -12.34 -2.38 -2.63
CA GLU A 82 -11.52 -3.47 -3.17
C GLU A 82 -11.83 -4.78 -2.46
N LYS A 83 -11.90 -5.88 -3.22
CA LYS A 83 -11.96 -7.23 -2.65
C LYS A 83 -10.58 -7.65 -2.14
N SER A 84 -10.54 -8.19 -0.93
CA SER A 84 -9.36 -8.87 -0.38
C SER A 84 -9.18 -10.27 -0.98
N PRO A 85 -7.99 -10.89 -0.87
CA PRO A 85 -7.83 -12.30 -1.17
C PRO A 85 -8.81 -13.16 -0.39
N PHE A 86 -9.28 -14.24 -1.03
CA PHE A 86 -10.23 -15.18 -0.43
C PHE A 86 -9.55 -16.37 0.25
N THR A 87 -8.30 -16.68 -0.13
CA THR A 87 -7.52 -17.78 0.44
C THR A 87 -6.20 -17.32 1.05
N MET A 88 -5.69 -18.11 1.99
CA MET A 88 -4.37 -17.89 2.61
C MET A 88 -3.23 -17.96 1.59
N TRP A 89 -3.34 -18.85 0.61
CA TRP A 89 -2.35 -19.01 -0.44
C TRP A 89 -2.31 -17.79 -1.37
N ASP A 90 -3.47 -17.24 -1.74
CA ASP A 90 -3.55 -16.01 -2.52
C ASP A 90 -2.96 -14.81 -1.76
N PHE A 91 -3.23 -14.73 -0.46
CA PHE A 91 -2.68 -13.69 0.39
C PHE A 91 -1.14 -13.78 0.48
N LEU A 92 -0.58 -14.98 0.69
CA LEU A 92 0.86 -15.21 0.69
C LEU A 92 1.50 -14.83 -0.65
N GLN A 93 0.90 -15.24 -1.76
CA GLN A 93 1.41 -14.93 -3.11
C GLN A 93 1.34 -13.43 -3.43
N GLN A 94 0.29 -12.74 -2.98
CA GLN A 94 0.19 -11.29 -3.12
C GLN A 94 1.30 -10.57 -2.34
N ARG A 95 1.60 -11.02 -1.11
CA ARG A 95 2.68 -10.47 -0.27
C ARG A 95 4.06 -10.76 -0.87
N LYS A 96 4.29 -11.98 -1.35
CA LYS A 96 5.51 -12.35 -2.09
C LYS A 96 5.75 -11.40 -3.26
N ARG A 97 4.72 -11.14 -4.09
CA ARG A 97 4.81 -10.27 -5.26
C ARG A 97 5.16 -8.84 -4.89
N TRP A 98 4.50 -8.27 -3.86
CA TRP A 98 4.82 -6.93 -3.37
C TRP A 98 6.26 -6.81 -2.88
N LEU A 99 6.74 -7.82 -2.16
CA LEU A 99 8.12 -7.88 -1.69
C LEU A 99 9.13 -7.90 -2.83
N GLN A 100 8.91 -8.79 -3.81
CA GLN A 100 9.78 -8.93 -4.98
C GLN A 100 9.79 -7.66 -5.82
N GLY A 101 8.64 -7.01 -6.00
CA GLY A 101 8.53 -5.74 -6.71
C GLY A 101 9.27 -4.60 -6.01
N ILE A 102 9.10 -4.45 -4.68
CA ILE A 102 9.86 -3.45 -3.91
C ILE A 102 11.36 -3.71 -4.02
N LEU A 103 11.79 -4.96 -3.92
CA LEU A 103 13.20 -5.34 -4.02
C LEU A 103 13.79 -4.95 -5.38
N LEU A 104 13.07 -5.20 -6.48
CA LEU A 104 13.49 -4.81 -7.83
C LEU A 104 13.58 -3.29 -7.97
N THR A 105 12.58 -2.54 -7.47
CA THR A 105 12.58 -1.08 -7.49
C THR A 105 13.75 -0.48 -6.69
N VAL A 106 14.08 -1.05 -5.54
CA VAL A 106 15.23 -0.60 -4.72
C VAL A 106 16.56 -0.91 -5.41
N HIS A 107 16.69 -2.04 -6.09
CA HIS A 107 17.93 -2.41 -6.80
C HIS A 107 18.09 -1.75 -8.17
N SER A 108 17.05 -1.16 -8.76
CA SER A 108 17.16 -0.52 -10.07
C SER A 108 18.07 0.72 -10.03
N PRO A 109 19.08 0.84 -10.92
CA PRO A 109 20.00 1.98 -10.95
C PRO A 109 19.34 3.29 -11.41
N ARG A 110 18.12 3.23 -11.96
CA ARG A 110 17.41 4.39 -12.53
C ARG A 110 16.90 5.39 -11.48
N ILE A 111 16.77 4.94 -10.22
CA ILE A 111 16.21 5.71 -9.10
C ILE A 111 17.33 6.10 -8.13
N ALA A 112 17.38 7.37 -7.73
CA ALA A 112 18.39 7.87 -6.79
C ALA A 112 18.19 7.30 -5.37
N LEU A 113 19.30 7.00 -4.68
CA LEU A 113 19.29 6.36 -3.36
C LEU A 113 18.48 7.15 -2.31
N THR A 114 18.48 8.49 -2.40
CA THR A 114 17.72 9.39 -1.51
C THR A 114 16.23 9.13 -1.50
N HIS A 115 15.66 8.72 -2.63
CA HIS A 115 14.24 8.43 -2.75
C HIS A 115 13.93 7.00 -2.25
N LYS A 116 14.92 6.10 -2.27
CA LYS A 116 14.78 4.69 -1.87
C LYS A 116 14.80 4.47 -0.36
N VAL A 117 15.40 5.37 0.42
CA VAL A 117 15.55 5.22 1.89
C VAL A 117 14.20 4.97 2.57
N PHE A 118 13.13 5.60 2.10
CA PHE A 118 11.79 5.45 2.69
C PHE A 118 11.04 4.17 2.27
N LEU A 119 11.47 3.52 1.17
CA LEU A 119 10.96 2.21 0.73
C LEU A 119 11.63 1.03 1.44
N CYS A 120 12.63 1.30 2.29
CA CYS A 120 13.52 0.30 2.86
C CYS A 120 13.21 -0.08 4.33
N PRO A 121 12.01 -0.53 4.72
CA PRO A 121 11.86 -1.37 5.91
C PRO A 121 12.42 -2.79 5.71
N LEU A 122 12.90 -3.12 4.50
CA LEU A 122 13.00 -4.49 4.00
C LEU A 122 14.41 -5.09 4.04
N PHE A 123 15.43 -4.27 4.31
CA PHE A 123 16.79 -4.75 4.56
C PHE A 123 17.02 -4.84 6.06
N PRO A 124 17.83 -5.81 6.55
CA PRO A 124 18.39 -5.71 7.88
C PRO A 124 19.24 -4.43 7.94
N LEU A 125 18.64 -3.35 8.44
CA LEU A 125 19.34 -2.11 8.68
C LEU A 125 20.41 -2.38 9.75
N PRO A 126 21.59 -1.74 9.67
CA PRO A 126 22.59 -1.83 10.72
C PRO A 126 21.92 -1.50 12.06
N ARG A 127 22.09 -2.37 13.07
CA ARG A 127 21.57 -2.10 14.41
C ARG A 127 22.28 -0.87 14.96
N CYS A 128 21.64 0.28 14.84
CA CYS A 128 22.07 1.49 15.48
C CYS A 128 20.85 2.27 15.96
N LEU A 129 21.03 2.96 17.08
CA LEU A 129 19.98 3.68 17.80
C LEU A 129 19.06 4.55 16.92
N PRO A 130 19.55 5.37 15.97
CA PRO A 130 18.66 6.16 15.13
C PRO A 130 17.81 5.32 14.17
N PHE A 131 18.33 4.19 13.66
CA PHE A 131 17.54 3.29 12.81
C PHE A 131 16.52 2.50 13.63
N ASP A 132 16.89 2.04 14.83
CA ASP A 132 15.97 1.33 15.72
C ASP A 132 14.82 2.24 16.19
N PHE A 133 15.12 3.52 16.49
CA PHE A 133 14.10 4.52 16.78
C PHE A 133 13.19 4.79 15.57
N ALA A 134 13.76 5.00 14.38
CA ALA A 134 12.97 5.23 13.17
C ALA A 134 12.07 4.03 12.83
N LEU A 135 12.59 2.80 12.96
CA LEU A 135 11.84 1.57 12.70
C LEU A 135 10.70 1.39 13.71
N SER A 136 10.98 1.57 15.01
CA SER A 136 9.94 1.48 16.05
C SER A 136 8.90 2.58 15.91
N PHE A 137 9.29 3.79 15.51
CA PHE A 137 8.37 4.89 15.21
C PHE A 137 7.46 4.57 14.01
N VAL A 138 8.01 4.07 12.91
CA VAL A 138 7.21 3.62 11.76
C VAL A 138 6.28 2.47 12.14
N GLY A 139 6.75 1.53 12.96
CA GLY A 139 5.93 0.46 13.52
C GLY A 139 4.75 0.99 14.35
N ALA A 140 5.03 1.94 15.26
CA ALA A 140 4.02 2.57 16.11
C ALA A 140 2.99 3.36 15.29
N ILE A 141 3.42 4.09 14.27
CA ILE A 141 2.51 4.78 13.33
C ILE A 141 1.61 3.78 12.60
N ASN A 142 2.15 2.68 12.09
CA ASN A 142 1.34 1.66 11.40
C ASN A 142 0.32 1.03 12.35
N LEU A 143 0.72 0.71 13.58
CA LEU A 143 -0.18 0.19 14.62
C LEU A 143 -1.29 1.19 14.96
N TYR A 144 -0.93 2.45 15.20
CA TYR A 144 -1.89 3.53 15.46
C TYR A 144 -2.90 3.68 14.31
N MET A 145 -2.42 3.71 13.06
CA MET A 145 -3.30 3.85 11.90
C MET A 145 -4.22 2.66 11.70
N TYR A 146 -3.78 1.45 12.08
CA TYR A 146 -4.63 0.26 12.04
C TYR A 146 -5.76 0.35 13.07
N ILE A 147 -5.44 0.70 14.32
CA ILE A 147 -6.42 0.94 15.40
C ILE A 147 -7.40 2.04 15.00
N PHE A 148 -6.88 3.19 14.55
CA PHE A 148 -7.69 4.32 14.11
C PHE A 148 -8.60 3.94 12.93
N GLY A 149 -8.09 3.16 11.98
CA GLY A 149 -8.86 2.67 10.83
C GLY A 149 -10.04 1.80 11.25
N VAL A 150 -9.82 0.85 12.17
CA VAL A 150 -10.87 -0.02 12.73
C VAL A 150 -11.91 0.84 13.46
N VAL A 151 -11.46 1.73 14.35
CA VAL A 151 -12.36 2.61 15.10
C VAL A 151 -13.21 3.45 14.16
N LYS A 152 -12.60 4.13 13.18
CA LYS A 152 -13.36 5.00 12.26
C LYS A 152 -14.33 4.21 11.39
N SER A 153 -13.94 3.03 10.89
CA SER A 153 -14.78 2.20 10.03
C SER A 153 -16.00 1.65 10.77
N PHE A 154 -15.85 1.30 12.05
CA PHE A 154 -16.92 0.69 12.85
C PHE A 154 -17.66 1.69 13.76
N SER A 155 -17.09 2.86 14.04
CA SER A 155 -17.69 3.89 14.90
C SER A 155 -19.00 4.44 14.33
N HIS A 156 -19.09 4.64 13.01
CA HIS A 156 -20.32 5.12 12.37
C HIS A 156 -21.46 4.08 12.47
N LYS A 157 -21.13 2.78 12.38
CA LYS A 157 -22.11 1.68 12.36
C LYS A 157 -22.51 1.16 13.75
N TYR A 158 -21.64 1.28 14.75
CA TYR A 158 -21.83 0.69 16.08
C TYR A 158 -21.79 1.72 17.23
N ARG A 159 -22.13 2.98 16.95
CA ARG A 159 -22.12 4.09 17.92
C ARG A 159 -22.84 3.79 19.24
N ASN A 160 -23.88 2.94 19.22
CA ASN A 160 -24.71 2.60 20.38
C ASN A 160 -24.26 1.36 21.16
N SER A 161 -23.18 0.67 20.76
CA SER A 161 -22.72 -0.56 21.44
C SER A 161 -21.20 -0.60 21.54
N ALA A 162 -20.66 0.09 22.54
CA ALA A 162 -19.22 0.13 22.82
C ALA A 162 -18.59 -1.27 22.96
N TRP A 163 -19.32 -2.23 23.56
CA TRP A 163 -18.90 -3.63 23.66
C TRP A 163 -18.58 -4.27 22.29
N ARG A 164 -19.44 -4.06 21.29
CA ARG A 164 -19.22 -4.60 19.93
C ARG A 164 -17.99 -3.97 19.29
N LEU A 165 -17.78 -2.67 19.51
CA LEU A 165 -16.58 -1.97 19.03
C LEU A 165 -15.30 -2.52 19.68
N VAL A 166 -15.32 -2.78 20.99
CA VAL A 166 -14.19 -3.39 21.71
C VAL A 166 -13.90 -4.79 21.18
N LEU A 167 -14.92 -5.64 20.97
CA LEU A 167 -14.75 -6.97 20.38
C LEU A 167 -14.08 -6.91 19.00
N TYR A 168 -14.53 -6.02 18.11
CA TYR A 168 -13.92 -5.87 16.78
C TYR A 168 -12.50 -5.32 16.86
N LEU A 169 -12.21 -4.42 17.81
CA LEU A 169 -10.87 -3.90 18.03
C LEU A 169 -9.93 -5.00 18.54
N THR A 170 -10.35 -5.80 19.52
CA THR A 170 -9.58 -6.94 20.03
C THR A 170 -9.35 -7.98 18.93
N GLY A 171 -10.39 -8.31 18.15
CA GLY A 171 -10.26 -9.20 16.99
C GLY A 171 -9.24 -8.67 15.98
N ALA A 172 -9.29 -7.37 15.65
CA ALA A 172 -8.31 -6.75 14.77
C ALA A 172 -6.89 -6.80 15.36
N LEU A 173 -6.70 -6.53 16.65
CA LEU A 173 -5.38 -6.62 17.30
C LEU A 173 -4.83 -8.06 17.28
N MET A 174 -5.69 -9.06 17.47
CA MET A 174 -5.30 -10.49 17.37
C MET A 174 -4.85 -10.89 15.95
N THR A 175 -5.33 -10.19 14.91
CA THR A 175 -4.86 -10.46 13.53
C THR A 175 -3.46 -9.90 13.22
N ILE A 176 -2.93 -8.98 14.03
CA ILE A 176 -1.61 -8.38 13.83
C ILE A 176 -0.48 -9.42 13.90
N PRO A 177 -0.34 -10.23 14.98
CA PRO A 177 0.71 -11.25 15.04
C PRO A 177 0.59 -12.27 13.91
N PHE A 178 -0.63 -12.63 13.53
CA PHE A 178 -0.87 -13.50 12.38
C PHE A 178 -0.37 -12.88 11.07
N ASN A 179 -0.66 -11.60 10.83
CA ASN A 179 -0.16 -10.88 9.66
C ASN A 179 1.39 -10.82 9.64
N VAL A 180 2.03 -10.62 10.80
CA VAL A 180 3.50 -10.65 10.93
C VAL A 180 4.06 -12.02 10.57
N ILE A 181 3.46 -13.11 11.06
CA ILE A 181 3.90 -14.48 10.73
C ILE A 181 3.81 -14.70 9.22
N ILE A 182 2.70 -14.30 8.59
CA ILE A 182 2.53 -14.49 7.15
C ILE A 182 3.48 -13.62 6.34
N GLU A 183 3.73 -12.38 6.76
CA GLU A 183 4.73 -11.52 6.09
C GLU A 183 6.12 -12.17 6.14
N ASN A 184 6.53 -12.70 7.30
CA ASN A 184 7.80 -13.43 7.40
C ASN A 184 7.80 -14.70 6.55
N ALA A 185 6.71 -15.47 6.52
CA ALA A 185 6.58 -16.63 5.64
C ALA A 185 6.64 -16.24 4.15
N ALA A 186 6.00 -15.13 3.76
CA ALA A 186 6.04 -14.59 2.41
C ALA A 186 7.44 -14.11 2.03
N VAL A 187 8.22 -13.58 2.97
CA VAL A 187 9.64 -13.25 2.79
C VAL A 187 10.45 -14.51 2.51
N LEU A 188 10.31 -15.55 3.35
CA LEU A 188 11.03 -16.81 3.17
C LEU A 188 10.70 -17.48 1.83
N VAL A 189 9.41 -17.55 1.48
CA VAL A 189 8.94 -18.11 0.20
C VAL A 189 9.30 -17.19 -0.98
N GLY A 190 9.37 -15.88 -0.79
CA GLY A 190 9.80 -14.92 -1.80
C GLY A 190 11.30 -14.96 -2.08
N MET A 191 12.11 -15.28 -1.07
CA MET A 191 13.54 -15.51 -1.20
C MET A 191 13.86 -16.85 -1.88
N CYS A 192 13.11 -17.91 -1.56
CA CYS A 192 13.32 -19.26 -2.11
C CYS A 192 12.56 -19.53 -3.43
N GLY A 193 11.53 -18.75 -3.74
CA GLY A 193 10.67 -18.96 -4.89
C GLY A 193 11.19 -18.27 -6.16
N ARG A 194 10.80 -18.79 -7.32
CA ARG A 194 11.10 -18.16 -8.61
C ARG A 194 10.52 -16.74 -8.67
N LYS A 195 11.30 -15.79 -9.21
CA LYS A 195 11.03 -14.33 -9.26
C LYS A 195 10.40 -13.87 -10.58
N ASP A 196 10.25 -14.79 -11.54
CA ASP A 196 9.80 -14.57 -12.91
C ASP A 196 8.27 -14.75 -13.09
N GLN A 197 7.53 -15.14 -12.05
CA GLN A 197 6.11 -15.47 -12.16
C GLN A 197 5.21 -14.38 -11.57
N PHE A 198 4.37 -13.80 -12.43
CA PHE A 198 3.32 -12.85 -12.04
C PHE A 198 2.02 -13.58 -11.70
N TYR A 199 1.85 -13.94 -10.42
CA TYR A 199 0.61 -14.58 -9.96
C TYR A 199 -0.52 -13.54 -9.81
N ILE A 200 -1.58 -13.73 -10.59
CA ILE A 200 -2.81 -12.96 -10.54
C ILE A 200 -3.80 -13.70 -9.64
N VAL A 201 -4.20 -13.05 -8.54
CA VAL A 201 -5.26 -13.58 -7.67
C VAL A 201 -6.58 -13.45 -8.42
N ASN A 202 -7.22 -14.58 -8.71
CA ASN A 202 -8.54 -14.57 -9.33
C ASN A 202 -9.57 -14.12 -8.29
N LYS A 203 -10.15 -12.93 -8.49
CA LYS A 203 -11.13 -12.32 -7.57
C LYS A 203 -12.58 -12.46 -8.05
N ASP A 204 -12.79 -13.24 -9.10
CA ASP A 204 -14.11 -13.49 -9.66
C ASP A 204 -14.90 -14.39 -8.71
N VAL A 205 -16.12 -13.95 -8.39
CA VAL A 205 -17.08 -14.80 -7.72
C VAL A 205 -17.65 -15.68 -8.81
N GLN A 206 -17.53 -17.01 -8.71
CA GLN A 206 -18.31 -17.90 -9.57
C GLN A 206 -19.78 -17.61 -9.29
N THR A 207 -20.41 -16.82 -10.15
CA THR A 207 -21.85 -16.68 -10.18
C THR A 207 -22.39 -18.00 -10.69
N VAL A 208 -22.78 -18.87 -9.75
CA VAL A 208 -23.62 -20.03 -10.01
C VAL A 208 -25.06 -19.56 -10.20
#